data_AF-A0AAV1LFV1-F1
#
_entry.id   AF-A0AAV1LFV1-F1
#
_cell.length_a   1.000
_cell.length_b   1.000
_cell.length_c   1.000
_cell.angle_alpha   90.00
_cell.angle_beta   90.00
_cell.angle_gamma   90.00
#
_symmetry.space_group_name_H-M   'P 1'
#
loop_
_entity.id
_entity.type
_entity.pdbx_description
1 polymer ?
#
loop_
_entity_poly.entity_id
_entity_poly.type
_entity_poly.pdbx_seq_one_letter_code
_entity_poly.pdbx_strand_id
1 'polypeptide(L)'
;MLAVAVGVIGYASFKEKLSAAKIVNDSLKGIREKYNFIADVVAVSAPSVVYIEIKDGRRFDLFTGKPITLSNGSGFIVKEDGLILTNAHVVVNKPNAIVEVKLMDGSIHKAIVEDCDLKSDLATLRIPVKNLPTMKLGSSADIRPGEWVVAMGSPLALSNTVTVGVVSSAQRASKEIGLWGKDMVYIQTDAPITFGNSGGPLVNLDGEAIGVNSMTLTSDISMKATSHISFAIPIDYVKDFLAKSKAKLPQVSKRYLGITMMSLTPNILMELRMRNPEMPTDIKHGILVWKVIIGSPAYNGGLQPGDIVTTINGKPVYSASDIYTLLESSTGPLEMLVVRGRQRITLTITPEV
;
A
#
# COMPACT_ATOMS: atom_id res chain seq x y z
N MET A 1 59.90 -12.81 -33.24
CA MET A 1 59.36 -14.06 -32.65
C MET A 1 59.51 -14.03 -31.11
N LEU A 2 58.98 -12.99 -30.43
CA LEU A 2 59.17 -12.81 -28.98
C LEU A 2 57.95 -12.18 -28.26
N ALA A 3 56.78 -12.13 -28.90
CA ALA A 3 55.57 -11.49 -28.33
C ALA A 3 54.43 -12.48 -28.02
N VAL A 4 54.58 -13.77 -28.35
CA VAL A 4 53.51 -14.78 -28.13
C VAL A 4 53.74 -15.60 -26.85
N ALA A 5 54.96 -15.61 -26.30
CA ALA A 5 55.29 -16.44 -25.13
C ALA A 5 54.86 -15.85 -23.77
N VAL A 6 54.62 -14.54 -23.68
CA VAL A 6 54.26 -13.89 -22.39
C VAL A 6 52.77 -14.04 -22.07
N GLY A 7 51.90 -14.17 -23.09
CA GLY A 7 50.46 -14.32 -22.90
C GLY A 7 50.03 -15.70 -22.39
N VAL A 8 50.81 -16.76 -22.65
CA VAL A 8 50.45 -18.13 -22.26
C VAL A 8 50.82 -18.43 -20.80
N ILE A 9 51.90 -17.84 -20.29
CA ILE A 9 52.35 -18.05 -18.90
C ILE A 9 51.45 -17.31 -17.91
N GLY A 10 50.91 -16.14 -18.28
CA GLY A 10 49.93 -15.40 -17.46
C GLY A 10 48.55 -16.05 -17.39
N TYR A 11 48.09 -16.70 -18.47
CA TYR A 11 46.77 -17.33 -18.51
C TYR A 11 46.72 -18.67 -17.77
N ALA A 12 47.82 -19.43 -17.75
CA ALA A 12 47.94 -20.66 -16.98
C ALA A 12 47.98 -20.39 -15.46
N SER A 13 48.68 -19.32 -15.03
CA SER A 13 48.78 -18.94 -13.60
C SER A 13 47.46 -18.40 -13.02
N PHE A 14 46.56 -17.87 -13.87
CA PHE A 14 45.23 -17.43 -13.45
C PHE A 14 44.20 -18.56 -13.39
N LYS A 15 44.36 -19.62 -14.20
CA LYS A 15 43.46 -20.78 -14.22
C LYS A 15 43.64 -21.70 -13.00
N GLU A 16 44.83 -21.72 -12.38
CA GLU A 16 45.07 -22.45 -11.12
C GLU A 16 44.57 -21.70 -9.87
N LYS A 17 44.23 -20.40 -9.97
CA LYS A 17 43.68 -19.61 -8.85
C LYS A 17 42.17 -19.43 -8.89
N LEU A 18 41.48 -20.11 -9.80
CA LEU A 18 40.02 -20.23 -9.83
C LEU A 18 39.59 -21.69 -9.62
N SER A 19 40.18 -22.34 -8.61
CA SER A 19 39.41 -23.32 -7.86
C SER A 19 38.27 -22.54 -7.19
N ALA A 20 37.09 -22.52 -7.82
CA ALA A 20 35.86 -22.18 -7.12
C ALA A 20 35.92 -22.89 -5.77
N ALA A 21 35.98 -22.12 -4.69
CA ALA A 21 36.26 -22.62 -3.36
C ALA A 21 35.33 -23.80 -3.10
N LYS A 22 35.87 -25.03 -3.20
CA LYS A 22 35.16 -26.27 -2.94
C LYS A 22 35.10 -26.47 -1.43
N ILE A 23 34.69 -25.42 -0.73
CA ILE A 23 34.33 -25.45 0.67
C ILE A 23 32.85 -25.82 0.66
N VAL A 24 32.55 -27.09 0.37
CA VAL A 24 31.30 -27.67 0.86
C VAL A 24 31.52 -27.80 2.34
N ASN A 25 31.17 -26.75 3.08
CA ASN A 25 31.28 -26.74 4.51
C ASN A 25 30.16 -27.64 5.03
N ASP A 26 30.45 -28.91 5.32
CA ASP A 26 29.47 -29.87 5.88
C ASP A 26 28.81 -29.34 7.17
N SER A 27 29.43 -28.38 7.85
CA SER A 27 28.84 -27.66 9.00
C SER A 27 27.64 -26.75 8.65
N LEU A 28 27.44 -26.40 7.37
CA LEU A 28 26.28 -25.62 6.91
C LEU A 28 25.09 -26.50 6.49
N LYS A 29 25.28 -27.83 6.40
CA LYS A 29 24.23 -28.77 6.01
C LYS A 29 23.10 -28.76 7.06
N GLY A 30 21.85 -28.60 6.62
CA GLY A 30 20.67 -28.54 7.50
C GLY A 30 20.37 -27.17 8.13
N ILE A 31 21.26 -26.18 8.04
CA ILE A 31 20.98 -24.81 8.54
C ILE A 31 19.79 -24.19 7.81
N ARG A 32 19.70 -24.37 6.49
CA ARG A 32 18.57 -23.87 5.68
C ARG A 32 17.23 -24.44 6.19
N GLU A 33 17.16 -25.73 6.46
CA GLU A 33 15.94 -26.39 6.94
C GLU A 33 15.58 -25.94 8.36
N LYS A 34 16.60 -25.75 9.22
CA LYS A 34 16.41 -25.37 10.61
C LYS A 34 15.97 -23.92 10.81
N TYR A 35 16.40 -22.99 9.96
CA TYR A 35 16.23 -21.55 10.16
C TYR A 35 15.32 -20.86 9.13
N ASN A 36 14.72 -21.60 8.19
CA ASN A 36 13.75 -21.05 7.23
C ASN A 36 12.32 -20.96 7.79
N PHE A 37 12.16 -20.64 9.08
CA PHE A 37 10.85 -20.54 9.74
C PHE A 37 9.88 -19.57 9.05
N ILE A 38 10.39 -18.51 8.39
CA ILE A 38 9.57 -17.61 7.57
C ILE A 38 8.92 -18.35 6.40
N ALA A 39 9.63 -19.28 5.75
CA ALA A 39 9.08 -20.03 4.63
C ALA A 39 7.91 -20.92 5.09
N ASP A 40 7.99 -21.46 6.31
CA ASP A 40 6.92 -22.27 6.90
C ASP A 40 5.68 -21.42 7.20
N VAL A 41 5.87 -20.22 7.76
CA VAL A 41 4.78 -19.25 8.00
C VAL A 41 4.10 -18.86 6.68
N VAL A 42 4.89 -18.59 5.64
CA VAL A 42 4.38 -18.26 4.30
C VAL A 42 3.62 -19.44 3.71
N ALA A 43 4.13 -20.67 3.83
CA ALA A 43 3.46 -21.86 3.30
C ALA A 43 2.06 -22.07 3.90
N VAL A 44 1.89 -21.79 5.20
CA VAL A 44 0.59 -21.87 5.88
C VAL A 44 -0.34 -20.72 5.46
N SER A 45 0.20 -19.52 5.31
CA SER A 45 -0.61 -18.29 5.21
C SER A 45 -0.92 -17.88 3.76
N ALA A 46 0.01 -18.10 2.84
CA ALA A 46 -0.06 -17.68 1.44
C ALA A 46 -1.32 -18.15 0.68
N PRO A 47 -1.86 -19.38 0.89
CA PRO A 47 -3.07 -19.83 0.20
C PRO A 47 -4.30 -18.96 0.46
N SER A 48 -4.36 -18.31 1.62
CA SER A 48 -5.48 -17.43 1.99
C SER A 48 -5.37 -16.01 1.44
N VAL A 49 -4.21 -15.63 0.89
CA VAL A 49 -3.95 -14.29 0.36
C VAL A 49 -4.44 -14.19 -1.08
N VAL A 50 -5.10 -13.08 -1.42
CA VAL A 50 -5.70 -12.86 -2.74
C VAL A 50 -5.25 -11.54 -3.35
N TYR A 51 -5.27 -11.48 -4.67
CA TYR A 51 -5.11 -10.25 -5.43
C TYR A 51 -6.47 -9.65 -5.77
N ILE A 52 -6.62 -8.35 -5.63
CA ILE A 52 -7.85 -7.62 -5.92
C ILE A 52 -7.58 -6.62 -7.02
N GLU A 53 -8.38 -6.67 -8.09
CA GLU A 53 -8.39 -5.69 -9.17
C GLU A 53 -9.74 -5.01 -9.26
N ILE A 54 -9.71 -3.72 -9.56
CA ILE A 54 -10.90 -2.94 -9.86
C ILE A 54 -10.80 -2.45 -11.29
N LYS A 55 -11.77 -2.83 -12.10
CA LYS A 55 -11.80 -2.57 -13.54
C LYS A 55 -12.92 -1.62 -13.91
N ASP A 56 -12.66 -0.74 -14.86
CA ASP A 56 -13.68 0.13 -15.45
C ASP A 56 -14.47 -0.65 -16.52
N GLY A 57 -15.74 -0.95 -16.26
CA GLY A 57 -16.59 -1.66 -17.22
C GLY A 57 -16.91 -0.87 -18.50
N ARG A 58 -16.59 0.43 -18.56
CA ARG A 58 -16.90 1.31 -19.70
C ARG A 58 -15.67 1.73 -20.50
N ARG A 59 -14.47 1.57 -19.96
CA ARG A 59 -13.22 1.96 -20.63
C ARG A 59 -12.39 0.72 -20.90
N PHE A 60 -12.11 0.51 -22.18
CA PHE A 60 -11.30 -0.60 -22.66
C PHE A 60 -9.95 -0.09 -23.13
N ASP A 61 -8.90 -0.81 -22.80
CA ASP A 61 -7.57 -0.57 -23.31
C ASP A 61 -7.54 -0.83 -24.84
N LEU A 62 -7.05 0.16 -25.59
CA LEU A 62 -7.06 0.17 -27.05
C LEU A 62 -6.22 -0.94 -27.69
N PHE A 63 -5.24 -1.50 -26.97
CA PHE A 63 -4.34 -2.52 -27.48
C PHE A 63 -4.75 -3.94 -27.07
N THR A 64 -5.34 -4.10 -25.89
CA THR A 64 -5.69 -5.41 -25.32
C THR A 64 -7.19 -5.72 -25.36
N GLY A 65 -8.05 -4.74 -25.60
CA GLY A 65 -9.50 -4.90 -25.59
C GLY A 65 -10.09 -5.28 -24.22
N LYS A 66 -9.29 -5.17 -23.15
CA LYS A 66 -9.71 -5.48 -21.77
C LYS A 66 -10.12 -4.21 -21.03
N PRO A 67 -11.04 -4.31 -20.05
CA PRO A 67 -11.35 -3.22 -19.12
C PRO A 67 -10.07 -2.65 -18.47
N ILE A 68 -9.96 -1.32 -18.39
CA ILE A 68 -8.81 -0.66 -17.76
C ILE A 68 -8.84 -0.88 -16.25
N THR A 69 -7.71 -1.28 -15.65
CA THR A 69 -7.56 -1.40 -14.20
C THR A 69 -7.45 -0.02 -13.56
N LEU A 70 -8.42 0.31 -12.70
CA LEU A 70 -8.55 1.58 -11.96
C LEU A 70 -7.79 1.57 -10.65
N SER A 71 -7.79 0.43 -9.97
CA SER A 71 -7.17 0.22 -8.66
C SER A 71 -6.77 -1.25 -8.54
N ASN A 72 -5.78 -1.52 -7.72
CA ASN A 72 -5.44 -2.87 -7.31
C ASN A 72 -4.94 -2.88 -5.87
N GLY A 73 -4.96 -4.06 -5.27
CA GLY A 73 -4.48 -4.29 -3.92
C GLY A 73 -4.49 -5.76 -3.58
N SER A 74 -4.35 -6.05 -2.30
CA SER A 74 -4.40 -7.38 -1.75
C SER A 74 -5.58 -7.54 -0.80
N GLY A 75 -5.93 -8.78 -0.52
CA GLY A 75 -6.85 -9.14 0.55
C GLY A 75 -6.47 -10.49 1.11
N PHE A 76 -7.25 -10.96 2.08
CA PHE A 76 -7.13 -12.34 2.56
C PHE A 76 -8.49 -12.90 2.95
N ILE A 77 -8.65 -14.20 2.75
CA ILE A 77 -9.88 -14.94 2.98
C ILE A 77 -10.02 -15.18 4.49
N VAL A 78 -11.11 -14.73 5.08
CA VAL A 78 -11.39 -14.85 6.53
C VAL A 78 -12.46 -15.90 6.84
N LYS A 79 -13.20 -16.38 5.83
CA LYS A 79 -14.15 -17.50 5.96
C LYS A 79 -14.13 -18.40 4.73
N GLU A 80 -14.36 -19.68 4.95
CA GLU A 80 -14.32 -20.72 3.91
C GLU A 80 -15.38 -20.53 2.83
N ASP A 81 -16.41 -19.72 3.09
CA ASP A 81 -17.51 -19.38 2.19
C ASP A 81 -17.22 -18.15 1.30
N GLY A 82 -15.94 -17.76 1.17
CA GLY A 82 -15.51 -16.71 0.25
C GLY A 82 -15.59 -15.29 0.80
N LEU A 83 -15.67 -15.12 2.12
CA LEU A 83 -15.52 -13.80 2.74
C LEU A 83 -14.05 -13.38 2.75
N ILE A 84 -13.77 -12.22 2.20
CA ILE A 84 -12.43 -11.66 2.03
C ILE A 84 -12.37 -10.31 2.74
N LEU A 85 -11.29 -10.06 3.46
CA LEU A 85 -10.98 -8.76 4.04
C LEU A 85 -9.97 -8.02 3.17
N THR A 86 -10.14 -6.71 3.05
CA THR A 86 -9.19 -5.80 2.40
C THR A 86 -9.32 -4.39 2.98
N ASN A 87 -8.56 -3.44 2.45
CA ASN A 87 -8.75 -2.03 2.79
C ASN A 87 -9.92 -1.42 2.02
N ALA A 88 -10.60 -0.48 2.66
CA ALA A 88 -11.70 0.25 2.04
C ALA A 88 -11.22 1.02 0.81
N HIS A 89 -10.09 1.73 0.90
CA HIS A 89 -9.57 2.53 -0.21
C HIS A 89 -9.20 1.71 -1.46
N VAL A 90 -8.96 0.40 -1.31
CA VAL A 90 -8.76 -0.51 -2.45
C VAL A 90 -10.05 -0.62 -3.23
N VAL A 91 -11.19 -0.71 -2.54
CA VAL A 91 -12.53 -1.03 -3.06
C VAL A 91 -13.52 0.12 -3.15
N VAL A 92 -13.11 1.34 -2.77
CA VAL A 92 -13.97 2.53 -2.81
C VAL A 92 -14.60 2.69 -4.20
N ASN A 93 -15.92 2.74 -4.15
CA ASN A 93 -16.88 2.61 -5.22
C ASN A 93 -16.70 3.68 -6.29
N LYS A 94 -16.23 3.27 -7.47
CA LYS A 94 -16.38 4.07 -8.69
C LYS A 94 -17.64 3.57 -9.41
N PRO A 95 -18.54 4.47 -9.88
CA PRO A 95 -19.73 4.03 -10.59
C PRO A 95 -19.34 3.12 -11.77
N ASN A 96 -19.90 1.91 -11.82
CA ASN A 96 -19.64 0.86 -12.83
C ASN A 96 -18.30 0.11 -12.72
N ALA A 97 -17.63 0.18 -11.57
CA ALA A 97 -16.44 -0.62 -11.31
C ALA A 97 -16.79 -2.11 -11.10
N ILE A 98 -16.04 -2.98 -11.76
CA ILE A 98 -16.09 -4.44 -11.56
C ILE A 98 -14.96 -4.81 -10.61
N VAL A 99 -15.28 -5.45 -9.48
CA VAL A 99 -14.28 -5.98 -8.55
C VAL A 99 -14.00 -7.43 -8.92
N GLU A 100 -12.74 -7.73 -9.23
CA GLU A 100 -12.25 -9.08 -9.51
C GLU A 100 -11.23 -9.49 -8.47
N VAL A 101 -11.34 -10.73 -8.02
CA VAL A 101 -10.42 -11.35 -7.07
C VAL A 101 -9.73 -12.50 -7.77
N LYS A 102 -8.40 -12.51 -7.75
CA LYS A 102 -7.57 -13.62 -8.22
C LYS A 102 -7.01 -14.38 -7.03
N LEU A 103 -7.30 -15.68 -6.98
CA LEU A 103 -6.82 -16.60 -5.96
C LEU A 103 -5.39 -17.07 -6.28
N MET A 104 -4.74 -17.73 -5.30
CA MET A 104 -3.38 -18.25 -5.45
C MET A 104 -3.25 -19.30 -6.56
N ASP A 105 -4.32 -20.06 -6.84
CA ASP A 105 -4.37 -21.04 -7.93
C ASP A 105 -4.47 -20.38 -9.33
N GLY A 106 -4.61 -19.06 -9.39
CA GLY A 106 -4.75 -18.28 -10.61
C GLY A 106 -6.19 -18.09 -11.10
N SER A 107 -7.18 -18.70 -10.44
CA SER A 107 -8.59 -18.51 -10.77
C SER A 107 -9.06 -17.09 -10.44
N ILE A 108 -9.94 -16.54 -11.28
CA ILE A 108 -10.44 -15.18 -11.18
C ILE A 108 -11.95 -15.21 -10.96
N HIS A 109 -12.43 -14.51 -9.95
CA HIS A 109 -13.83 -14.47 -9.55
C HIS A 109 -14.31 -13.04 -9.40
N LYS A 110 -15.54 -12.76 -9.82
CA LYS A 110 -16.18 -11.47 -9.52
C LYS A 110 -16.55 -11.43 -8.04
N ALA A 111 -16.25 -10.31 -7.40
CA ALA A 111 -16.57 -10.09 -6.01
C ALA A 111 -17.63 -9.00 -5.82
N ILE A 112 -18.38 -9.12 -4.74
CA ILE A 112 -19.36 -8.12 -4.28
C ILE A 112 -18.83 -7.51 -2.99
N VAL A 113 -18.86 -6.19 -2.87
CA VAL A 113 -18.56 -5.51 -1.61
C VAL A 113 -19.73 -5.73 -0.64
N GLU A 114 -19.50 -6.42 0.48
CA GLU A 114 -20.53 -6.64 1.52
C GLU A 114 -20.59 -5.46 2.49
N ASP A 115 -19.44 -5.05 3.01
CA ASP A 115 -19.32 -3.94 3.96
C ASP A 115 -18.10 -3.07 3.67
N CYS A 116 -18.18 -1.80 4.04
CA CYS A 116 -17.11 -0.84 3.85
C CYS A 116 -17.13 0.22 4.96
N ASP A 117 -16.07 0.29 5.75
CA ASP A 117 -15.84 1.34 6.74
C ASP A 117 -14.65 2.22 6.31
N LEU A 118 -14.96 3.39 5.77
CA LEU A 118 -13.96 4.38 5.34
C LEU A 118 -13.18 4.99 6.50
N LYS A 119 -13.75 4.99 7.72
CA LYS A 119 -13.08 5.55 8.89
C LYS A 119 -11.92 4.65 9.29
N SER A 120 -12.19 3.35 9.44
CA SER A 120 -11.17 2.35 9.75
C SER A 120 -10.35 1.89 8.55
N ASP A 121 -10.76 2.25 7.33
CA ASP A 121 -10.17 1.79 6.08
C ASP A 121 -10.25 0.26 5.93
N LEU A 122 -11.37 -0.34 6.32
CA LEU A 122 -11.64 -1.78 6.20
C LEU A 122 -12.84 -2.04 5.29
N ALA A 123 -12.78 -3.10 4.51
CA ALA A 123 -13.90 -3.57 3.71
C ALA A 123 -13.93 -5.10 3.62
N THR A 124 -15.13 -5.64 3.43
CA THR A 124 -15.35 -7.05 3.13
C THR A 124 -15.82 -7.23 1.69
N LEU A 125 -15.27 -8.26 1.04
CA LEU A 125 -15.67 -8.73 -0.27
C LEU A 125 -16.20 -10.15 -0.18
N ARG A 126 -17.13 -10.51 -1.05
CA ARG A 126 -17.66 -11.85 -1.21
C ARG A 126 -17.40 -12.39 -2.60
N ILE A 127 -16.82 -13.58 -2.68
CA ILE A 127 -16.76 -14.37 -3.92
C ILE A 127 -17.64 -15.63 -3.82
N PRO A 128 -18.22 -16.11 -4.93
CA PRO A 128 -19.12 -17.26 -4.93
C PRO A 128 -18.35 -18.61 -4.94
N VAL A 129 -17.37 -18.77 -4.04
CA VAL A 129 -16.53 -19.97 -3.94
C VAL A 129 -16.52 -20.45 -2.49
N LYS A 130 -16.54 -21.77 -2.28
CA LYS A 130 -16.56 -22.42 -0.96
C LYS A 130 -15.33 -23.30 -0.75
N ASN A 131 -15.12 -23.72 0.49
CA ASN A 131 -14.00 -24.58 0.92
C ASN A 131 -12.63 -23.95 0.63
N LEU A 132 -12.55 -22.64 0.80
CA LEU A 132 -11.32 -21.88 0.60
C LEU A 132 -10.42 -21.93 1.84
N PRO A 133 -9.08 -21.90 1.67
CA PRO A 133 -8.16 -21.73 2.78
C PRO A 133 -8.37 -20.36 3.45
N THR A 134 -8.51 -20.36 4.77
CA THR A 134 -8.76 -19.15 5.56
C THR A 134 -7.55 -18.73 6.37
N MET A 135 -7.33 -17.42 6.46
CA MET A 135 -6.39 -16.81 7.37
C MET A 135 -6.92 -16.88 8.80
N LYS A 136 -6.11 -17.38 9.73
CA LYS A 136 -6.42 -17.31 11.16
C LYS A 136 -6.22 -15.88 11.65
N LEU A 137 -7.18 -15.35 12.41
CA LEU A 137 -7.06 -14.04 13.02
C LEU A 137 -6.47 -14.20 14.43
N GLY A 138 -5.28 -13.65 14.64
CA GLY A 138 -4.59 -13.66 15.92
C GLY A 138 -5.14 -12.58 16.86
N SER A 139 -4.32 -12.09 17.78
CA SER A 139 -4.64 -10.97 18.68
C SER A 139 -3.67 -9.82 18.41
N SER A 140 -4.16 -8.58 18.53
CA SER A 140 -3.30 -7.40 18.50
C SER A 140 -3.07 -6.75 19.86
N ALA A 141 -3.71 -7.25 20.91
CA ALA A 141 -3.63 -6.71 22.27
C ALA A 141 -2.29 -7.00 22.96
N ASP A 142 -1.63 -8.10 22.60
CA ASP A 142 -0.44 -8.66 23.24
C ASP A 142 0.82 -8.56 22.36
N ILE A 143 0.73 -7.88 21.21
CA ILE A 143 1.87 -7.63 20.33
C ILE A 143 2.95 -6.85 21.07
N ARG A 144 4.20 -7.29 20.95
CA ARG A 144 5.36 -6.59 21.50
C ARG A 144 6.27 -6.03 20.41
N PRO A 145 6.87 -4.85 20.62
CA PRO A 145 7.98 -4.40 19.80
C PRO A 145 9.11 -5.44 19.75
N GLY A 146 9.65 -5.68 18.56
CA GLY A 146 10.69 -6.68 18.29
C GLY A 146 10.17 -8.04 17.80
N GLU A 147 8.86 -8.29 17.82
CA GLU A 147 8.30 -9.52 17.26
C GLU A 147 8.45 -9.55 15.73
N TRP A 148 8.86 -10.70 15.20
CA TRP A 148 8.92 -10.92 13.75
C TRP A 148 7.54 -10.88 13.14
N VAL A 149 7.45 -10.22 11.99
CA VAL A 149 6.23 -10.13 11.21
C VAL A 149 6.50 -10.32 9.73
N VAL A 150 5.53 -10.92 9.07
CA VAL A 150 5.53 -11.19 7.64
C VAL A 150 4.37 -10.42 7.00
N ALA A 151 4.69 -9.39 6.24
CA ALA A 151 3.72 -8.70 5.41
C ALA A 151 3.60 -9.42 4.07
N MET A 152 2.38 -9.82 3.73
CA MET A 152 2.08 -10.53 2.48
C MET A 152 1.11 -9.73 1.62
N GLY A 153 1.24 -9.92 0.32
CA GLY A 153 0.29 -9.44 -0.67
C GLY A 153 0.59 -10.04 -2.04
N SER A 154 -0.09 -9.54 -3.06
CA SER A 154 -0.01 -10.06 -4.44
C SER A 154 0.08 -8.91 -5.45
N PRO A 155 1.15 -8.09 -5.46
CA PRO A 155 1.30 -7.02 -6.45
C PRO A 155 1.24 -7.56 -7.88
N LEU A 156 0.54 -6.85 -8.76
CA LEU A 156 0.60 -7.03 -10.23
C LEU A 156 0.29 -8.45 -10.71
N ALA A 157 -0.53 -9.20 -9.95
CA ALA A 157 -0.84 -10.61 -10.20
C ALA A 157 0.39 -11.55 -10.24
N LEU A 158 1.56 -11.07 -9.79
CA LEU A 158 2.78 -11.84 -9.57
C LEU A 158 2.62 -12.65 -8.29
N SER A 159 3.17 -13.87 -8.29
CA SER A 159 3.13 -14.81 -7.17
C SER A 159 3.48 -14.10 -5.86
N ASN A 160 2.57 -14.15 -4.89
CA ASN A 160 2.61 -13.58 -3.54
C ASN A 160 3.94 -12.92 -3.14
N THR A 161 3.96 -11.58 -3.08
CA THR A 161 5.10 -10.85 -2.55
C THR A 161 5.11 -10.95 -1.03
N VAL A 162 6.24 -11.43 -0.53
CA VAL A 162 6.48 -11.59 0.90
C VAL A 162 7.58 -10.62 1.31
N THR A 163 7.30 -9.87 2.37
CA THR A 163 8.23 -8.95 3.00
C THR A 163 8.27 -9.23 4.49
N VAL A 164 9.44 -9.17 5.10
CA VAL A 164 9.64 -9.51 6.52
C VAL A 164 10.23 -8.31 7.23
N GLY A 165 9.84 -8.16 8.49
CA GLY A 165 10.39 -7.18 9.41
C GLY A 165 10.05 -7.56 10.84
N VAL A 166 10.10 -6.56 11.72
CA VAL A 166 9.67 -6.65 13.10
C VAL A 166 8.60 -5.61 13.40
N VAL A 167 7.86 -5.81 14.49
CA VAL A 167 7.03 -4.75 15.07
C VAL A 167 7.96 -3.68 15.64
N SER A 168 7.97 -2.49 15.05
CA SER A 168 8.72 -1.34 15.58
C SER A 168 7.96 -0.66 16.72
N SER A 169 6.63 -0.66 16.66
CA SER A 169 5.75 -0.18 17.74
C SER A 169 4.39 -0.85 17.64
N ALA A 170 3.88 -1.40 18.73
CA ALA A 170 2.57 -2.04 18.75
C ALA A 170 1.41 -1.04 18.76
N GLN A 171 1.65 0.20 19.23
CA GLN A 171 0.61 1.19 19.46
C GLN A 171 1.06 2.59 19.02
N ARG A 172 0.93 2.89 17.73
CA ARG A 172 1.16 4.23 17.19
C ARG A 172 -0.15 4.98 17.01
N ALA A 173 -0.35 6.07 17.74
CA ALA A 173 -1.55 6.88 17.58
C ALA A 173 -1.57 7.57 16.19
N SER A 174 -2.73 7.58 15.54
CA SER A 174 -3.00 8.29 14.28
C SER A 174 -2.53 9.76 14.29
N LYS A 175 -2.67 10.45 15.44
CA LYS A 175 -2.26 11.85 15.62
C LYS A 175 -0.74 12.02 15.53
N GLU A 176 0.04 11.03 15.96
CA GLU A 176 1.52 11.05 15.88
C GLU A 176 2.01 10.91 14.44
N ILE A 177 1.20 10.33 13.56
CA ILE A 177 1.50 10.13 12.14
C ILE A 177 0.79 11.14 11.23
N GLY A 178 0.24 12.22 11.79
CA GLY A 178 -0.42 13.29 11.04
C GLY A 178 -1.77 12.91 10.45
N LEU A 179 -2.40 11.82 10.92
CA LEU A 179 -3.77 11.43 10.57
C LEU A 179 -4.76 12.02 11.59
N TRP A 180 -5.04 13.31 11.45
CA TRP A 180 -6.04 13.97 12.29
C TRP A 180 -7.46 13.59 11.85
N GLY A 181 -8.31 13.19 12.81
CA GLY A 181 -9.72 12.80 12.57
C GLY A 181 -9.99 11.29 12.55
N LYS A 182 -8.94 10.45 12.55
CA LYS A 182 -9.07 9.02 12.85
C LYS A 182 -8.65 8.80 14.30
N ASP A 183 -9.53 8.35 15.19
CA ASP A 183 -9.13 7.91 16.53
C ASP A 183 -8.74 6.43 16.48
N MET A 184 -7.58 6.15 15.90
CA MET A 184 -7.07 4.80 15.72
C MET A 184 -5.62 4.69 16.14
N VAL A 185 -5.27 3.48 16.57
CA VAL A 185 -3.92 3.10 16.93
C VAL A 185 -3.45 2.05 15.92
N TYR A 186 -2.29 2.26 15.31
CA TYR A 186 -1.71 1.41 14.28
C TYR A 186 -0.55 0.59 14.81
N ILE A 187 -0.32 -0.58 14.22
CA ILE A 187 0.93 -1.33 14.37
C ILE A 187 1.94 -0.73 13.41
N GLN A 188 3.11 -0.35 13.90
CA GLN A 188 4.24 0.09 13.08
C GLN A 188 5.20 -1.07 12.86
N THR A 189 5.67 -1.26 11.62
CA THR A 189 6.65 -2.27 11.24
C THR A 189 7.68 -1.72 10.26
N ASP A 190 8.87 -2.29 10.27
CA ASP A 190 9.90 -2.05 9.25
C ASP A 190 9.81 -3.03 8.06
N ALA A 191 8.85 -3.98 8.09
CA ALA A 191 8.52 -4.79 6.93
C ALA A 191 8.10 -3.84 5.78
N PRO A 192 8.74 -3.93 4.60
CA PRO A 192 8.39 -3.08 3.48
C PRO A 192 6.93 -3.29 3.02
N ILE A 193 6.08 -2.30 3.21
CA ILE A 193 4.72 -2.30 2.65
C ILE A 193 4.72 -1.41 1.40
N THR A 194 4.13 -1.90 0.33
CA THR A 194 3.95 -1.16 -0.93
C THR A 194 2.49 -1.26 -1.37
N PHE A 195 2.11 -0.51 -2.42
CA PHE A 195 0.75 -0.58 -2.98
C PHE A 195 0.28 -2.00 -3.31
N GLY A 196 1.21 -2.90 -3.63
CA GLY A 196 0.93 -4.31 -3.89
C GLY A 196 0.39 -5.10 -2.71
N ASN A 197 0.86 -4.78 -1.50
CA ASN A 197 0.54 -5.53 -0.29
C ASN A 197 -0.53 -4.84 0.58
N SER A 198 -0.99 -3.65 0.19
CA SER A 198 -2.08 -2.94 0.88
C SER A 198 -3.37 -3.77 0.82
N GLY A 199 -4.04 -3.91 1.95
CA GLY A 199 -5.17 -4.80 2.18
C GLY A 199 -4.80 -6.25 2.49
N GLY A 200 -3.54 -6.64 2.27
CA GLY A 200 -3.02 -7.96 2.63
C GLY A 200 -2.73 -8.09 4.14
N PRO A 201 -2.46 -9.31 4.63
CA PRO A 201 -2.26 -9.55 6.04
C PRO A 201 -0.83 -9.20 6.49
N LEU A 202 -0.72 -8.70 7.72
CA LEU A 202 0.50 -8.69 8.53
C LEU A 202 0.42 -9.87 9.50
N VAL A 203 1.36 -10.82 9.40
CA VAL A 203 1.26 -12.13 10.04
C VAL A 203 2.39 -12.35 11.04
N ASN A 204 2.09 -12.95 12.20
CA ASN A 204 3.08 -13.35 13.20
C ASN A 204 3.76 -14.69 12.83
N LEU A 205 4.67 -15.18 13.67
CA LEU A 205 5.35 -16.46 13.42
C LEU A 205 4.47 -17.70 13.58
N ASP A 206 3.26 -17.56 14.11
CA ASP A 206 2.28 -18.65 14.23
C ASP A 206 1.38 -18.77 12.99
N GLY A 207 1.58 -17.91 11.99
CA GLY A 207 0.74 -17.89 10.77
C GLY A 207 -0.62 -17.22 10.99
N GLU A 208 -0.74 -16.37 12.01
CA GLU A 208 -1.96 -15.64 12.32
C GLU A 208 -1.86 -14.18 11.90
N ALA A 209 -2.90 -13.66 11.27
CA ALA A 209 -2.98 -12.23 10.95
C ALA A 209 -3.15 -11.43 12.24
N ILE A 210 -2.17 -10.55 12.50
CA ILE A 210 -2.17 -9.59 13.61
C ILE A 210 -2.52 -8.17 13.14
N GLY A 211 -2.55 -7.94 11.83
CA GLY A 211 -3.07 -6.70 11.25
C GLY A 211 -3.30 -6.77 9.74
N VAL A 212 -3.79 -5.66 9.18
CA VAL A 212 -4.01 -5.43 7.75
C VAL A 212 -3.07 -4.35 7.27
N ASN A 213 -2.19 -4.68 6.33
CA ASN A 213 -1.23 -3.74 5.75
C ASN A 213 -2.00 -2.58 5.11
N SER A 214 -1.79 -1.34 5.55
CA SER A 214 -2.59 -0.20 5.06
C SER A 214 -1.72 0.84 4.37
N MET A 215 -0.70 1.37 5.07
CA MET A 215 0.03 2.55 4.61
C MET A 215 1.53 2.47 4.96
N THR A 216 2.34 3.23 4.24
CA THR A 216 3.75 3.47 4.57
C THR A 216 3.97 4.97 4.66
N LEU A 217 4.63 5.43 5.72
CA LEU A 217 5.18 6.79 5.77
C LEU A 217 6.61 6.72 5.26
N THR A 218 6.86 7.33 4.11
CA THR A 218 8.21 7.63 3.68
C THR A 218 8.53 9.06 4.12
N SER A 219 9.42 9.20 5.10
CA SER A 219 9.95 10.51 5.49
C SER A 219 10.92 11.10 4.46
N ASP A 220 11.28 10.33 3.43
CA ASP A 220 12.30 10.69 2.44
C ASP A 220 11.67 10.78 1.04
N ILE A 221 11.85 11.93 0.38
CA ILE A 221 11.35 12.24 -0.97
C ILE A 221 12.29 11.68 -2.06
N SER A 222 13.48 11.19 -1.71
CA SER A 222 14.25 10.34 -2.62
C SER A 222 13.67 8.95 -2.59
N MET A 223 13.57 8.35 -3.75
CA MET A 223 13.57 6.89 -3.92
C MET A 223 14.89 6.24 -3.42
N LYS A 224 15.45 6.71 -2.30
CA LYS A 224 16.47 6.06 -1.48
C LYS A 224 15.72 5.53 -0.26
N ALA A 225 15.48 4.23 -0.28
CA ALA A 225 14.93 3.48 0.82
C ALA A 225 15.85 3.56 2.04
N THR A 226 15.67 4.56 2.90
CA THR A 226 16.46 4.67 4.13
C THR A 226 15.64 4.71 5.42
N SER A 227 14.32 4.63 5.35
CA SER A 227 13.47 4.40 6.54
C SER A 227 12.16 3.66 6.17
N HIS A 228 12.13 2.34 6.39
CA HIS A 228 10.92 1.54 6.25
C HIS A 228 10.01 1.78 7.46
N ILE A 229 9.12 2.78 7.39
CA ILE A 229 8.10 2.99 8.42
C ILE A 229 6.75 2.66 7.81
N SER A 230 6.32 1.42 8.00
CA SER A 230 5.05 0.91 7.51
C SER A 230 4.05 0.75 8.64
N PHE A 231 2.76 0.79 8.32
CA PHE A 231 1.67 0.68 9.27
C PHE A 231 0.62 -0.33 8.83
N ALA A 232 0.13 -1.08 9.82
CA ALA A 232 -0.98 -1.99 9.69
C ALA A 232 -2.11 -1.62 10.67
N ILE A 233 -3.35 -1.82 10.22
CA ILE A 233 -4.54 -1.73 11.07
C ILE A 233 -4.55 -2.98 11.97
N PRO A 234 -4.64 -2.84 13.32
CA PRO A 234 -4.59 -4.00 14.21
C PRO A 234 -5.78 -4.94 14.01
N ILE A 235 -5.56 -6.24 14.13
CA ILE A 235 -6.59 -7.25 13.83
C ILE A 235 -7.80 -7.20 14.76
N ASP A 236 -7.67 -6.67 15.98
CA ASP A 236 -8.84 -6.56 16.87
C ASP A 236 -9.87 -5.53 16.36
N TYR A 237 -9.43 -4.48 15.65
CA TYR A 237 -10.36 -3.59 14.93
C TYR A 237 -11.10 -4.33 13.81
N VAL A 238 -10.44 -5.29 13.15
CA VAL A 238 -11.07 -6.15 12.14
C VAL A 238 -12.13 -7.03 12.77
N LYS A 239 -11.85 -7.63 13.94
CA LYS A 239 -12.84 -8.45 14.65
C LYS A 239 -14.07 -7.63 15.02
N ASP A 240 -13.88 -6.41 15.53
CA ASP A 240 -14.97 -5.48 15.82
C ASP A 240 -15.77 -5.09 14.57
N PHE A 241 -15.08 -4.84 13.47
CA PHE A 241 -15.70 -4.53 12.17
C PHE A 241 -16.55 -5.71 11.68
N LEU A 242 -16.01 -6.94 11.67
CA LEU A 242 -16.71 -8.15 11.26
C LEU A 242 -17.90 -8.48 12.18
N ALA A 243 -17.83 -8.13 13.46
CA ALA A 243 -18.96 -8.28 14.39
C ALA A 243 -20.09 -7.28 14.08
N LYS A 244 -19.74 -6.04 13.69
CA LYS A 244 -20.69 -4.94 13.37
C LYS A 244 -21.29 -5.05 11.97
N SER A 245 -20.57 -5.64 11.01
CA SER A 245 -20.93 -5.78 9.59
C SER A 245 -22.26 -6.55 9.33
N LYS A 246 -22.84 -7.17 10.38
CA LYS A 246 -24.21 -7.71 10.30
C LYS A 246 -25.32 -6.65 10.24
N ALA A 247 -25.01 -5.38 10.48
CA ALA A 247 -25.94 -4.26 10.35
C ALA A 247 -25.74 -3.57 9.01
N LYS A 248 -26.74 -3.63 8.12
CA LYS A 248 -26.77 -2.91 6.83
C LYS A 248 -26.23 -1.48 7.00
N LEU A 249 -25.13 -1.17 6.32
CA LEU A 249 -24.60 0.19 6.30
C LEU A 249 -25.47 1.10 5.40
N PRO A 250 -25.62 2.38 5.77
CA PRO A 250 -26.13 3.40 4.86
C PRO A 250 -25.11 3.58 3.73
N GLN A 251 -25.59 3.71 2.49
CA GLN A 251 -24.79 4.27 1.40
C GLN A 251 -24.40 5.71 1.77
N VAL A 252 -23.21 5.88 2.34
CA VAL A 252 -22.61 7.22 2.46
C VAL A 252 -21.79 7.44 1.21
N SER A 253 -22.38 8.17 0.29
CA SER A 253 -21.78 8.54 -0.99
C SER A 253 -20.71 9.63 -0.74
N LYS A 254 -19.48 9.22 -0.38
CA LYS A 254 -18.39 10.17 -0.08
C LYS A 254 -17.69 10.59 -1.36
N ARG A 255 -17.53 11.90 -1.52
CA ARG A 255 -16.85 12.50 -2.66
C ARG A 255 -15.35 12.22 -2.62
N TYR A 256 -14.74 11.96 -3.78
CA TYR A 256 -13.32 11.68 -3.91
C TYR A 256 -12.67 12.50 -5.04
N LEU A 257 -11.35 12.70 -4.94
CA LEU A 257 -10.53 13.37 -5.97
C LEU A 257 -9.64 12.39 -6.76
N GLY A 258 -9.28 11.27 -6.14
CA GLY A 258 -8.36 10.28 -6.70
C GLY A 258 -6.91 10.77 -6.73
N ILE A 259 -6.44 11.27 -5.58
CA ILE A 259 -5.04 11.60 -5.33
C ILE A 259 -4.52 10.89 -4.09
N THR A 260 -3.22 10.61 -4.09
CA THR A 260 -2.45 10.37 -2.87
C THR A 260 -1.81 11.70 -2.49
N MET A 261 -1.89 12.06 -1.21
CA MET A 261 -1.46 13.38 -0.74
C MET A 261 -0.71 13.28 0.58
N MET A 262 0.17 14.26 0.83
CA MET A 262 0.96 14.35 2.06
C MET A 262 0.95 15.79 2.59
N SER A 263 0.61 15.96 3.86
CA SER A 263 0.68 17.27 4.55
C SER A 263 2.13 17.72 4.69
N LEU A 264 2.42 18.97 4.34
CA LEU A 264 3.76 19.53 4.46
C LEU A 264 4.03 20.01 5.89
N THR A 265 4.99 19.37 6.56
CA THR A 265 5.56 19.85 7.83
C THR A 265 6.79 20.73 7.58
N PRO A 266 7.24 21.53 8.56
CA PRO A 266 8.45 22.35 8.40
C PRO A 266 9.68 21.54 7.98
N ASN A 267 9.84 20.32 8.52
CA ASN A 267 10.94 19.43 8.17
C ASN A 267 10.85 18.96 6.71
N ILE A 268 9.65 18.58 6.25
CA ILE A 268 9.41 18.16 4.86
C ILE A 268 9.65 19.33 3.89
N LEU A 269 9.21 20.53 4.23
CA LEU A 269 9.46 21.73 3.43
C LEU A 269 10.93 22.06 3.30
N MET A 270 11.69 21.95 4.39
CA MET A 270 13.13 22.15 4.39
C MET A 270 13.81 21.16 3.44
N GLU A 271 13.42 19.90 3.49
CA GLU A 271 13.96 18.85 2.63
C GLU A 271 13.59 19.05 1.14
N LEU A 272 12.34 19.42 0.85
CA LEU A 272 11.91 19.73 -0.52
C LEU A 272 12.72 20.88 -1.12
N ARG A 273 13.00 21.93 -0.34
CA ARG A 273 13.82 23.07 -0.79
C ARG A 273 15.28 22.70 -1.04
N MET A 274 15.84 21.79 -0.24
CA MET A 274 17.21 21.29 -0.45
C MET A 274 17.34 20.51 -1.76
N ARG A 275 16.29 19.77 -2.15
CA ARG A 275 16.25 18.94 -3.35
C ARG A 275 15.84 19.70 -4.60
N ASN A 276 14.97 20.70 -4.43
CA ASN A 276 14.48 21.54 -5.49
C ASN A 276 14.75 23.01 -5.12
N PRO A 277 15.96 23.53 -5.40
CA PRO A 277 16.30 24.93 -5.14
C PRO A 277 15.38 25.92 -5.87
N GLU A 278 14.66 25.46 -6.89
CA GLU A 278 13.69 26.27 -7.62
C GLU A 278 12.33 26.38 -6.91
N MET A 279 12.10 25.59 -5.85
CA MET A 279 10.88 25.65 -5.06
C MET A 279 10.72 27.02 -4.39
N PRO A 280 9.55 27.67 -4.48
CA PRO A 280 9.31 28.94 -3.80
C PRO A 280 9.51 28.85 -2.27
N THR A 281 10.31 29.77 -1.74
CA THR A 281 10.67 29.81 -0.30
C THR A 281 9.56 30.36 0.59
N ASP A 282 8.51 30.93 -0.01
CA ASP A 282 7.38 31.51 0.70
C ASP A 282 6.28 30.50 1.03
N ILE A 283 6.37 29.27 0.52
CA ILE A 283 5.49 28.15 0.90
C ILE A 283 5.83 27.70 2.32
N LYS A 284 4.97 28.00 3.29
CA LYS A 284 5.14 27.63 4.70
C LYS A 284 4.28 26.44 5.13
N HIS A 285 3.29 26.09 4.34
CA HIS A 285 2.34 25.00 4.56
C HIS A 285 1.74 24.59 3.21
N GLY A 286 1.03 23.47 3.18
CA GLY A 286 0.34 22.98 2.00
C GLY A 286 0.30 21.46 1.97
N ILE A 287 -0.22 20.93 0.88
CA ILE A 287 -0.40 19.49 0.69
C ILE A 287 0.26 19.11 -0.62
N LEU A 288 1.29 18.26 -0.52
CA LEU A 288 1.97 17.70 -1.68
C LEU A 288 1.08 16.62 -2.31
N VAL A 289 0.82 16.77 -3.61
CA VAL A 289 0.18 15.76 -4.44
C VAL A 289 1.23 14.74 -4.81
N TRP A 290 1.17 13.57 -4.18
CA TRP A 290 2.13 12.51 -4.37
C TRP A 290 1.86 11.70 -5.64
N LYS A 291 0.59 11.36 -5.86
CA LYS A 291 0.13 10.58 -7.02
C LYS A 291 -1.24 11.06 -7.43
N VAL A 292 -1.49 11.06 -8.73
CA VAL A 292 -2.81 11.30 -9.31
C VAL A 292 -3.25 10.04 -10.03
N ILE A 293 -4.43 9.53 -9.69
CA ILE A 293 -4.99 8.33 -10.31
C ILE A 293 -5.48 8.71 -11.71
N ILE A 294 -4.99 8.03 -12.75
CA ILE A 294 -5.39 8.31 -14.13
C ILE A 294 -6.91 8.18 -14.27
N GLY A 295 -7.53 9.17 -14.92
CA GLY A 295 -8.97 9.23 -15.13
C GLY A 295 -9.80 9.63 -13.89
N SER A 296 -9.17 9.96 -12.76
CA SER A 296 -9.87 10.53 -11.59
C SER A 296 -10.29 11.98 -11.81
N PRO A 297 -11.15 12.55 -10.94
CA PRO A 297 -11.44 13.98 -10.93
C PRO A 297 -10.20 14.86 -10.97
N ALA A 298 -9.18 14.54 -10.15
CA ALA A 298 -7.95 15.29 -10.10
C ALA A 298 -7.13 15.19 -11.39
N TYR A 299 -7.10 14.02 -12.02
CA TYR A 299 -6.47 13.84 -13.32
C TYR A 299 -7.16 14.68 -14.40
N ASN A 300 -8.50 14.60 -14.46
CA ASN A 300 -9.30 15.36 -15.43
C ASN A 300 -9.22 16.88 -15.17
N GLY A 301 -9.05 17.27 -13.91
CA GLY A 301 -8.83 18.66 -13.48
C GLY A 301 -7.38 19.15 -13.67
N GLY A 302 -6.49 18.32 -14.22
CA GLY A 302 -5.13 18.72 -14.59
C GLY A 302 -4.13 18.78 -13.43
N LEU A 303 -4.47 18.21 -12.27
CA LEU A 303 -3.56 18.07 -11.13
C LEU A 303 -2.48 17.03 -11.48
N GLN A 304 -1.25 17.27 -11.04
CA GLN A 304 -0.09 16.45 -11.36
C GLN A 304 0.67 16.00 -10.10
N PRO A 305 1.36 14.85 -10.14
CA PRO A 305 2.33 14.51 -9.11
C PRO A 305 3.39 15.61 -8.96
N GLY A 306 3.71 15.98 -7.72
CA GLY A 306 4.65 17.05 -7.38
C GLY A 306 4.01 18.43 -7.17
N ASP A 307 2.72 18.58 -7.50
CA ASP A 307 1.94 19.78 -7.21
C ASP A 307 1.81 20.01 -5.70
N ILE A 308 1.91 21.25 -5.24
CA ILE A 308 1.65 21.62 -3.83
C ILE A 308 0.38 22.46 -3.76
N VAL A 309 -0.68 21.89 -3.19
CA VAL A 309 -1.94 22.61 -2.95
C VAL A 309 -1.76 23.50 -1.72
N THR A 310 -1.95 24.80 -1.88
CA THR A 310 -1.79 25.78 -0.79
C THR A 310 -3.12 26.35 -0.32
N THR A 311 -4.10 26.47 -1.23
CA THR A 311 -5.45 26.92 -0.90
C THR A 311 -6.50 26.15 -1.69
N ILE A 312 -7.68 25.98 -1.10
CA ILE A 312 -8.89 25.46 -1.78
C ILE A 312 -10.07 26.39 -1.47
N ASN A 313 -10.79 26.83 -2.51
CA ASN A 313 -11.91 27.78 -2.42
C ASN A 313 -11.54 29.04 -1.62
N GLY A 314 -10.34 29.57 -1.88
CA GLY A 314 -9.78 30.74 -1.17
C GLY A 314 -9.35 30.49 0.28
N LYS A 315 -9.53 29.29 0.84
CA LYS A 315 -9.10 28.94 2.20
C LYS A 315 -7.74 28.26 2.19
N PRO A 316 -6.79 28.63 3.07
CA PRO A 316 -5.52 27.94 3.19
C PRO A 316 -5.74 26.50 3.67
N VAL A 317 -4.96 25.58 3.10
CA VAL A 317 -4.90 24.19 3.57
C VAL A 317 -3.56 23.92 4.25
N TYR A 318 -3.62 23.27 5.40
CA TYR A 318 -2.48 22.96 6.25
C TYR A 318 -2.25 21.45 6.34
N SER A 319 -3.32 20.66 6.25
CA SER A 319 -3.29 19.21 6.43
C SER A 319 -4.23 18.49 5.46
N ALA A 320 -3.92 17.24 5.17
CA ALA A 320 -4.80 16.33 4.42
C ALA A 320 -6.23 16.29 4.99
N SER A 321 -6.41 16.47 6.30
CA SER A 321 -7.71 16.54 6.97
C SER A 321 -8.56 17.73 6.51
N ASP A 322 -7.94 18.83 6.10
CA ASP A 322 -8.64 19.99 5.54
C ASP A 322 -9.29 19.62 4.20
N ILE A 323 -8.58 18.85 3.37
CA ILE A 323 -9.13 18.34 2.09
C ILE A 323 -10.27 17.36 2.35
N TYR A 324 -10.13 16.43 3.29
CA TYR A 324 -11.21 15.50 3.63
C TYR A 324 -12.46 16.25 4.12
N THR A 325 -12.29 17.25 5.00
CA THR A 325 -13.39 18.08 5.50
C THR A 325 -14.07 18.88 4.37
N LEU A 326 -13.28 19.38 3.42
CA LEU A 326 -13.79 20.07 2.23
C LEU A 326 -14.56 19.13 1.30
N LEU A 327 -14.13 17.88 1.15
CA LEU A 327 -14.84 16.88 0.35
C LEU A 327 -16.16 16.43 1.00
N GLU A 328 -16.23 16.43 2.33
CA GLU A 328 -17.46 16.12 3.07
C GLU A 328 -18.47 17.28 3.04
N SER A 329 -18.00 18.53 2.97
CA SER A 329 -18.85 19.73 3.04
C SER A 329 -19.17 20.36 1.68
N SER A 330 -18.32 20.18 0.67
CA SER A 330 -18.50 20.79 -0.65
C SER A 330 -19.38 19.96 -1.58
N THR A 331 -20.39 20.60 -2.16
CA THR A 331 -21.26 19.99 -3.17
C THR A 331 -20.89 20.33 -4.62
N GLY A 332 -19.89 21.20 -4.83
CA GLY A 332 -19.50 21.71 -6.14
C GLY A 332 -18.00 21.59 -6.45
N PRO A 333 -17.55 22.21 -7.55
CA PRO A 333 -16.14 22.24 -7.92
C PRO A 333 -15.28 22.88 -6.83
N LEU A 334 -14.06 22.37 -6.68
CA LEU A 334 -13.03 22.88 -5.80
C LEU A 334 -12.04 23.70 -6.63
N GLU A 335 -11.90 24.97 -6.31
CA GLU A 335 -10.89 25.85 -6.87
C GLU A 335 -9.61 25.70 -6.04
N MET A 336 -8.60 25.04 -6.59
CA MET A 336 -7.34 24.75 -5.93
C MET A 336 -6.24 25.66 -6.44
N LEU A 337 -5.59 26.41 -5.54
CA LEU A 337 -4.33 27.07 -5.85
C LEU A 337 -3.19 26.09 -5.62
N VAL A 338 -2.43 25.86 -6.68
CA VAL A 338 -1.40 24.85 -6.76
C VAL A 338 -0.08 25.49 -7.13
N VAL A 339 0.99 25.11 -6.45
CA VAL A 339 2.35 25.44 -6.88
C VAL A 339 2.92 24.26 -7.66
N ARG A 340 3.28 24.51 -8.92
CA ARG A 340 3.95 23.56 -9.82
C ARG A 340 5.29 24.13 -10.24
N GLY A 341 6.37 23.59 -9.70
CA GLY A 341 7.70 24.20 -9.84
C GLY A 341 7.69 25.64 -9.30
N ARG A 342 7.94 26.62 -10.16
CA ARG A 342 7.89 28.06 -9.82
C ARG A 342 6.54 28.73 -10.06
N GLN A 343 5.61 28.04 -10.72
CA GLN A 343 4.35 28.63 -11.14
C GLN A 343 3.26 28.40 -10.10
N ARG A 344 2.37 29.39 -9.96
CA ARG A 344 1.11 29.26 -9.23
C ARG A 344 -0.01 29.13 -10.23
N ILE A 345 -0.74 28.04 -10.14
CA ILE A 345 -1.79 27.65 -11.08
C ILE A 345 -3.07 27.46 -10.27
N THR A 346 -4.16 28.04 -10.75
CA THR A 346 -5.48 27.76 -10.20
C THR A 346 -6.12 26.66 -11.04
N LEU A 347 -6.51 25.56 -10.40
CA LEU A 347 -7.18 24.42 -11.03
C LEU A 347 -8.58 24.27 -10.46
N THR A 348 -9.56 24.02 -11.32
CA THR A 348 -10.93 23.71 -10.90
C THR A 348 -11.16 22.21 -11.02
N ILE A 349 -11.34 21.54 -9.89
CA ILE A 349 -11.49 20.08 -9.83
C ILE A 349 -12.88 19.76 -9.28
N THR A 350 -13.68 18.97 -10.00
CA THR A 350 -15.03 18.61 -9.55
C THR A 350 -15.01 17.22 -8.91
N PRO A 351 -15.16 17.09 -7.58
CA PRO A 351 -15.15 15.79 -6.92
C PRO A 351 -16.29 14.90 -7.42
N GLU A 352 -16.00 13.63 -7.61
CA GLU A 352 -17.00 12.61 -7.95
C GLU A 352 -17.46 11.87 -6.69
N VAL A 353 -18.66 11.28 -6.76
CA VAL A 353 -19.28 10.50 -5.69
C VAL A 353 -19.12 9.01 -5.96
#